data_AF-A0A914EUU7-F1
#
_entry.id   AF-A0A914EUU7-F1
#
_cell.length_a   1.000
_cell.length_b   1.000
_cell.length_c   1.000
_cell.angle_alpha   90.00
_cell.angle_beta   90.00
_cell.angle_gamma   90.00
#
_symmetry.space_group_name_H-M   'P 1'
#
loop_
_entity.id
_entity.type
_entity.pdbx_description
1 polymer ?
#
loop_
_entity_poly.entity_id
_entity_poly.type
_entity_poly.pdbx_seq_one_letter_code
_entity_poly.pdbx_strand_id
1 'polypeptide(L)'
;MFSEKWTSKDEPIELNQYSYENYKELLTFIYSGTCELNDNNIISIVDMAEMYEIIDLKEYCDDNFPSQNFDNTNVFNWIEFANKYSLTKLNEDLEEFVKPQFCELLESDQFFLSNKFVIEGFVKYAGDLGQAENEQCFNKRV
;
A
#
# COMPACT_ATOMS: atom_id res chain seq x y z
N MET A 1 27.09 -11.16 -28.26
CA MET A 1 26.20 -10.69 -29.35
C MET A 1 24.94 -11.53 -29.24
N PHE A 2 23.91 -11.00 -28.58
CA PHE A 2 22.64 -11.71 -28.39
C PHE A 2 21.88 -11.66 -29.71
N SER A 3 21.84 -12.78 -30.44
CA SER A 3 20.93 -12.97 -31.57
C SER A 3 20.01 -14.14 -31.27
N GLU A 4 19.12 -13.96 -30.30
CA GLU A 4 17.92 -14.78 -30.23
C GLU A 4 16.90 -14.13 -31.16
N LYS A 5 16.53 -14.85 -32.23
CA LYS A 5 15.41 -14.47 -33.07
C LYS A 5 14.16 -14.69 -32.24
N TRP A 6 13.64 -13.62 -31.65
CA TRP A 6 12.27 -13.57 -31.14
C TRP A 6 11.34 -13.80 -32.33
N THR A 7 10.85 -15.03 -32.49
CA THR A 7 9.71 -15.27 -33.38
C THR A 7 8.46 -14.84 -32.62
N SER A 8 8.20 -13.53 -32.56
CA SER A 8 6.89 -13.05 -32.15
C SER A 8 5.90 -13.55 -33.18
N LYS A 9 5.03 -14.46 -32.79
CA LYS A 9 3.84 -14.70 -33.59
C LYS A 9 2.96 -13.46 -33.47
N ASP A 10 2.42 -12.97 -34.57
CA ASP A 10 1.44 -11.87 -34.60
C ASP A 10 0.06 -12.34 -34.08
N GLU A 11 0.05 -13.11 -33.00
CA GLU A 11 -1.16 -13.58 -32.33
C GLU A 11 -1.54 -12.55 -31.25
N PRO A 12 -2.81 -12.11 -31.20
CA PRO A 12 -3.25 -11.20 -30.16
C PRO A 12 -3.13 -11.85 -28.79
N ILE A 13 -2.66 -11.09 -27.80
CA ILE A 13 -2.59 -11.52 -26.40
C ILE A 13 -3.84 -10.99 -25.70
N GLU A 14 -4.63 -11.90 -25.13
CA GLU A 14 -5.79 -11.54 -24.32
C GLU A 14 -5.40 -11.37 -22.85
N LEU A 15 -5.71 -10.21 -22.29
CA LEU A 15 -5.43 -9.85 -20.90
C LEU A 15 -6.74 -9.49 -20.21
N ASN A 16 -7.19 -10.36 -19.30
CA ASN A 16 -8.52 -10.28 -18.67
C ASN A 16 -8.46 -10.09 -17.14
N GLN A 17 -7.25 -9.94 -16.59
CA GLN A 17 -7.02 -9.80 -15.14
C GLN A 17 -7.45 -8.43 -14.58
N TYR A 18 -7.30 -7.38 -15.40
CA TYR A 18 -7.61 -6.00 -15.01
C TYR A 18 -8.50 -5.34 -16.06
N SER A 19 -9.09 -4.20 -15.70
CA SER A 19 -9.92 -3.41 -16.61
C SER A 19 -9.08 -2.81 -17.74
N TYR A 20 -9.75 -2.48 -18.85
CA TYR A 20 -9.13 -1.74 -19.96
C TYR A 20 -8.45 -0.44 -19.50
N GLU A 21 -9.12 0.34 -18.64
CA GLU A 21 -8.57 1.62 -18.14
C GLU A 21 -7.29 1.39 -17.32
N ASN A 22 -7.24 0.35 -16.49
CA ASN A 22 -6.04 0.00 -15.74
C ASN A 22 -4.87 -0.35 -16.66
N TYR A 23 -5.11 -1.17 -17.71
CA TYR A 23 -4.09 -1.47 -18.71
C TYR A 23 -3.66 -0.23 -19.51
N LYS A 24 -4.58 0.67 -19.79
CA LYS A 24 -4.28 1.93 -20.47
C LYS A 24 -3.40 2.83 -19.61
N GLU A 25 -3.63 2.94 -18.31
CA GLU A 25 -2.76 3.69 -17.39
C GLU A 25 -1.38 3.05 -17.27
N LEU A 26 -1.30 1.71 -17.19
CA LEU A 26 -0.04 0.98 -17.21
C LEU A 26 0.78 1.29 -18.47
N LEU A 27 0.15 1.22 -19.64
CA LEU A 27 0.82 1.55 -20.91
C LEU A 27 1.19 3.04 -20.97
N THR A 28 0.34 3.92 -20.46
CA THR A 28 0.62 5.36 -20.41
C THR A 28 1.86 5.62 -19.56
N PHE A 29 1.99 4.95 -18.41
CA PHE A 29 3.20 5.01 -17.60
C PHE A 29 4.44 4.52 -18.35
N ILE A 30 4.36 3.34 -18.98
CA ILE A 30 5.50 2.76 -19.72
C ILE A 30 6.01 3.71 -20.81
N TYR A 31 5.12 4.45 -21.48
CA TYR A 31 5.49 5.35 -22.58
C TYR A 31 5.80 6.79 -22.15
N SER A 32 5.27 7.27 -21.03
CA SER A 32 5.41 8.67 -20.60
C SER A 32 6.16 8.88 -19.28
N GLY A 33 6.32 7.83 -18.48
CA GLY A 33 6.84 7.90 -17.11
C GLY A 33 5.82 8.38 -16.07
N THR A 34 4.54 8.56 -16.46
CA THR A 34 3.47 9.04 -15.57
C THR A 34 2.14 8.34 -15.84
N CYS A 35 1.29 8.23 -14.82
CA CYS A 35 -0.10 7.77 -14.95
C CYS A 35 -1.02 8.49 -13.96
N GLU A 36 -2.32 8.48 -14.25
CA GLU A 36 -3.34 9.07 -13.37
C GLU A 36 -3.78 8.05 -12.31
N LEU A 37 -3.50 8.36 -11.05
CA LEU A 37 -3.94 7.57 -9.90
C LEU A 37 -5.20 8.16 -9.28
N ASN A 38 -6.15 7.30 -8.94
CA ASN A 38 -7.36 7.62 -8.21
C ASN A 38 -7.77 6.45 -7.30
N ASP A 39 -8.75 6.70 -6.44
CA ASP A 39 -9.20 5.74 -5.41
C ASP A 39 -9.66 4.40 -5.99
N ASN A 40 -10.13 4.37 -7.24
CA ASN A 40 -10.64 3.17 -7.86
C ASN A 40 -9.55 2.33 -8.55
N ASN A 41 -8.48 2.97 -9.06
CA ASN A 41 -7.47 2.27 -9.85
C ASN A 41 -6.18 1.98 -9.07
N ILE A 42 -5.84 2.75 -8.03
CA ILE A 42 -4.50 2.71 -7.43
C ILE A 42 -4.13 1.32 -6.89
N ILE A 43 -5.08 0.64 -6.25
CA ILE A 43 -4.88 -0.74 -5.75
C ILE A 43 -4.53 -1.68 -6.91
N SER A 44 -5.24 -1.56 -8.03
CA SER A 44 -5.01 -2.39 -9.21
C SER A 44 -3.69 -2.03 -9.89
N ILE A 45 -3.30 -0.75 -9.91
CA ILE A 45 -2.06 -0.30 -10.55
C ILE A 45 -0.85 -0.76 -9.75
N VAL A 46 -0.88 -0.67 -8.42
CA VAL A 46 0.17 -1.25 -7.56
C VAL A 46 0.27 -2.76 -7.76
N ASP A 47 -0.86 -3.46 -7.81
CA ASP A 47 -0.88 -4.91 -8.03
C ASP A 47 -0.33 -5.29 -9.41
N MET A 48 -0.67 -4.53 -10.47
CA MET A 48 -0.08 -4.67 -11.79
C MET A 48 1.42 -4.37 -11.79
N ALA A 49 1.87 -3.33 -11.09
CA ALA A 49 3.29 -2.99 -10.99
C ALA A 49 4.09 -4.14 -10.37
N GLU A 50 3.55 -4.79 -9.33
CA GLU A 50 4.14 -5.98 -8.74
C GLU A 50 4.08 -7.18 -9.70
N MET A 51 2.91 -7.45 -10.30
CA MET A 51 2.71 -8.59 -11.21
C MET A 51 3.60 -8.55 -12.45
N TYR A 52 3.80 -7.37 -13.02
CA TYR A 52 4.62 -7.16 -14.22
C TYR A 52 6.06 -6.73 -13.88
N GLU A 53 6.43 -6.70 -12.60
CA GLU A 53 7.77 -6.34 -12.11
C GLU A 53 8.25 -4.96 -12.59
N ILE A 54 7.34 -3.99 -12.69
CA ILE A 54 7.65 -2.61 -13.12
C ILE A 54 7.94 -1.79 -11.87
N ILE A 55 9.19 -1.85 -11.41
CA ILE A 55 9.68 -1.23 -10.17
C ILE A 55 9.38 0.28 -10.13
N ASP A 56 9.70 0.99 -11.21
CA ASP A 56 9.51 2.44 -11.31
C ASP A 56 8.03 2.85 -11.16
N LEU A 57 7.09 2.01 -11.62
CA LEU A 57 5.65 2.27 -11.44
C LEU A 57 5.25 2.05 -9.98
N LYS A 58 5.81 1.03 -9.33
CA LYS A 58 5.52 0.79 -7.91
C LYS A 58 6.02 1.94 -7.04
N GLU A 59 7.24 2.42 -7.30
CA GLU A 59 7.80 3.61 -6.63
C GLU A 59 6.94 4.86 -6.91
N TYR A 60 6.55 5.08 -8.17
CA TYR A 60 5.64 6.17 -8.52
C TYR A 60 4.31 6.11 -7.77
N CYS A 61 3.72 4.92 -7.63
CA CYS A 61 2.49 4.72 -6.86
C CYS A 61 2.69 4.93 -5.35
N ASP A 62 3.84 4.55 -4.80
CA ASP A 62 4.17 4.78 -3.39
C ASP A 62 4.28 6.29 -3.09
N ASP A 63 4.98 7.03 -3.96
CA ASP A 63 5.18 8.48 -3.82
C ASP A 63 3.92 9.32 -4.04
N ASN A 64 3.00 8.84 -4.88
CA ASN A 64 1.79 9.58 -5.27
C ASN A 64 0.51 9.00 -4.67
N PHE A 65 0.63 8.20 -3.60
CA PHE A 65 -0.53 7.61 -2.95
C PHE A 65 -1.41 8.72 -2.32
N PRO A 66 -2.74 8.75 -2.60
CA PRO A 66 -3.62 9.77 -2.05
C PRO A 66 -3.85 9.54 -0.55
N SER A 67 -3.13 10.30 0.28
CA SER A 67 -3.24 10.29 1.75
C SER A 67 -4.60 10.74 2.30
N GLN A 68 -5.47 11.30 1.45
CA GLN A 68 -6.83 11.75 1.81
C GLN A 68 -7.78 10.58 2.15
N ASN A 69 -7.36 9.34 1.90
CA ASN A 69 -8.20 8.14 2.03
C ASN A 69 -8.07 7.42 3.38
N PHE A 70 -7.26 7.92 4.31
CA PHE A 70 -7.07 7.27 5.60
C PHE A 70 -8.21 7.61 6.57
N ASP A 71 -8.77 6.57 7.17
CA ASP A 71 -9.82 6.64 8.18
C ASP A 71 -9.60 5.52 9.21
N ASN A 72 -10.13 5.69 10.42
CA ASN A 72 -10.03 4.72 11.51
C ASN A 72 -10.67 3.37 11.15
N THR A 73 -11.60 3.37 10.19
CA THR A 73 -12.24 2.15 9.71
C THR A 73 -11.40 1.36 8.70
N ASN A 74 -10.47 2.00 7.99
CA ASN A 74 -9.75 1.41 6.86
C ASN A 74 -8.22 1.39 7.04
N VAL A 75 -7.68 2.11 8.03
CA VAL A 75 -6.22 2.27 8.22
C VAL A 75 -5.50 0.95 8.34
N PHE A 76 -6.08 -0.05 9.01
CA PHE A 76 -5.46 -1.37 9.15
C PHE A 76 -5.37 -2.12 7.82
N ASN A 77 -6.36 -1.97 6.94
CA ASN A 77 -6.33 -2.54 5.60
C ASN A 77 -5.24 -1.87 4.75
N TRP A 78 -5.06 -0.56 4.91
CA TRP A 78 -3.99 0.17 4.23
C TRP A 78 -2.61 -0.21 4.74
N ILE A 79 -2.44 -0.43 6.05
CA ILE A 79 -1.19 -0.93 6.62
C ILE A 79 -0.89 -2.34 6.12
N GLU A 80 -1.89 -3.22 6.05
CA GLU A 80 -1.71 -4.53 5.43
C GLU A 80 -1.29 -4.41 3.97
N PHE A 81 -1.95 -3.54 3.21
CA PHE A 81 -1.67 -3.30 1.80
C PHE A 81 -0.25 -2.77 1.57
N ALA A 82 0.15 -1.73 2.32
CA ALA A 82 1.48 -1.14 2.24
C ALA A 82 2.58 -2.17 2.57
N ASN A 83 2.37 -2.95 3.63
CA ASN A 83 3.31 -4.02 3.98
C ASN A 83 3.38 -5.14 2.95
N LYS A 84 2.24 -5.53 2.37
CA LYS A 84 2.18 -6.58 1.34
C LYS A 84 3.01 -6.22 0.12
N TYR A 85 2.94 -4.98 -0.34
CA TYR A 85 3.66 -4.51 -1.53
C TYR A 85 4.99 -3.81 -1.22
N SER A 86 5.36 -3.73 0.07
CA SER A 86 6.55 -3.02 0.56
C SER A 86 6.59 -1.54 0.15
N LEU A 87 5.44 -0.86 0.27
CA LEU A 87 5.27 0.58 -0.01
C LEU A 87 5.74 1.38 1.20
N THR A 88 6.98 1.86 1.14
CA THR A 88 7.68 2.53 2.24
C THR A 88 7.10 3.92 2.53
N LYS A 89 6.85 4.73 1.50
CA LYS A 89 6.34 6.09 1.69
C LYS A 89 4.92 6.06 2.26
N LEU A 90 4.08 5.17 1.72
CA LEU A 90 2.73 4.95 2.24
C LEU A 90 2.74 4.50 3.70
N ASN A 91 3.67 3.62 4.10
CA ASN A 91 3.81 3.20 5.49
C ASN A 91 4.17 4.38 6.41
N GLU A 92 5.10 5.26 5.99
CA GLU A 92 5.43 6.47 6.76
C GLU A 92 4.20 7.38 6.95
N ASP A 93 3.45 7.62 5.88
CA ASP A 93 2.25 8.46 5.91
C ASP A 93 1.15 7.85 6.81
N LEU A 94 0.98 6.52 6.77
CA LEU A 94 0.08 5.79 7.65
C LEU A 94 0.51 5.86 9.12
N GLU A 95 1.81 5.77 9.40
CA GLU A 95 2.32 5.94 10.76
C GLU A 95 2.04 7.35 11.30
N GLU A 96 2.22 8.38 10.48
CA GLU A 96 1.89 9.76 10.86
C GLU A 96 0.40 9.93 11.16
N PHE A 97 -0.47 9.26 10.41
CA PHE A 97 -1.91 9.23 10.66
C PHE A 97 -2.28 8.46 11.93
N VAL A 98 -1.61 7.34 12.22
CA VAL A 98 -1.90 6.47 13.37
C VAL A 98 -1.42 7.08 14.69
N LYS A 99 -0.24 7.71 14.69
CA LYS A 99 0.41 8.30 15.88
C LYS A 99 -0.54 9.07 16.82
N PRO A 100 -1.29 10.08 16.36
CA PRO A 100 -2.10 10.93 17.24
C PRO A 100 -3.34 10.22 17.84
N GLN A 101 -3.83 9.17 17.20
CA GLN A 101 -5.06 8.46 17.58
C GLN A 101 -4.79 6.99 17.96
N PHE A 102 -3.53 6.67 18.24
CA PHE A 102 -3.07 5.32 18.49
C PHE A 102 -3.88 4.60 19.59
N CYS A 103 -4.16 5.28 20.70
CA CYS A 103 -4.94 4.67 21.80
C CYS A 103 -6.38 4.34 21.38
N GLU A 104 -7.01 5.19 20.55
CA GLU A 104 -8.37 4.96 20.07
C GLU A 104 -8.42 3.76 19.11
N LEU A 105 -7.43 3.66 18.21
CA LEU A 105 -7.30 2.54 17.31
C LEU A 105 -7.06 1.21 18.04
N LEU A 106 -6.29 1.20 19.13
CA LEU A 106 -6.08 -0.01 19.95
C LEU A 106 -7.35 -0.53 20.63
N GLU A 107 -8.31 0.36 20.91
CA GLU A 107 -9.59 0.01 21.52
C GLU A 107 -10.68 -0.31 20.48
N SER A 108 -10.40 -0.07 19.20
CA SER A 108 -11.35 -0.28 18.11
C SER A 108 -11.60 -1.76 17.81
N ASP A 109 -12.82 -2.08 17.39
CA ASP A 109 -13.16 -3.44 16.91
C ASP A 109 -12.30 -3.83 15.70
N GLN A 110 -11.92 -2.86 14.88
CA GLN A 110 -11.13 -3.02 13.67
C GLN A 110 -9.72 -3.55 13.98
N PHE A 111 -9.13 -3.17 15.10
CA PHE A 111 -7.86 -3.73 15.56
C PHE A 111 -7.97 -5.24 15.82
N PHE A 112 -9.05 -5.67 16.48
CA PHE A 112 -9.28 -7.09 16.76
C PHE A 112 -9.65 -7.92 15.52
N LEU A 113 -10.16 -7.27 14.47
CA LEU A 113 -10.43 -7.89 13.17
C LEU A 113 -9.21 -7.93 12.26
N SER A 114 -8.15 -7.20 12.60
CA SER A 114 -6.92 -7.13 11.79
C SER A 114 -6.15 -8.45 11.82
N ASN A 115 -5.33 -8.68 10.81
CA ASN A 115 -4.53 -9.89 10.74
C ASN A 115 -3.38 -9.89 11.77
N LYS A 116 -2.82 -11.07 12.03
CA LYS A 116 -1.72 -11.28 12.99
C LYS A 116 -0.50 -10.39 12.71
N PHE A 117 -0.14 -10.19 11.44
CA PHE A 117 1.04 -9.41 11.05
C PHE A 117 0.89 -7.94 11.45
N VAL A 118 -0.28 -7.35 11.19
CA VAL A 118 -0.61 -5.97 11.60
C VAL A 118 -0.60 -5.85 13.12
N ILE A 119 -1.21 -6.79 13.84
CA ILE A 119 -1.25 -6.79 15.31
C ILE A 119 0.18 -6.87 15.89
N GLU A 120 1.03 -7.77 15.39
CA GLU A 120 2.42 -7.88 15.85
C GLU A 120 3.21 -6.59 15.57
N GLY A 121 2.98 -5.94 14.43
CA GLY A 121 3.55 -4.63 14.11
C GLY A 121 3.13 -3.56 15.11
N PHE A 122 1.83 -3.46 15.39
CA PHE A 122 1.28 -2.52 16.37
C PHE A 122 1.81 -2.75 17.79
N VAL A 123 1.96 -4.01 18.21
CA VAL A 123 2.50 -4.36 19.54
C VAL A 123 3.97 -3.98 19.65
N LYS A 124 4.77 -4.21 18.60
CA LYS A 124 6.18 -3.76 18.56
C LYS A 124 6.25 -2.24 18.64
N TYR A 125 5.47 -1.55 17.82
CA TYR A 125 5.38 -0.11 17.81
C TYR A 125 4.98 0.46 19.18
N ALA A 126 3.99 -0.15 19.86
CA ALA A 126 3.61 0.21 21.23
C ALA A 126 4.75 -0.03 22.24
N GLY A 127 5.50 -1.12 22.09
CA GLY A 127 6.65 -1.45 22.93
C GLY A 127 7.78 -0.42 22.78
N ASP A 128 8.04 0.04 21.56
CA ASP A 128 9.04 1.07 21.25
C ASP A 128 8.59 2.44 21.79
N LEU A 129 7.30 2.77 21.69
CA LEU A 129 6.73 3.97 22.32
C LEU A 129 6.77 3.92 23.85
N GLY A 130 6.63 2.75 24.47
CA GLY A 130 6.78 2.57 25.91
C GLY A 130 8.19 2.87 26.43
N GLN A 131 9.20 2.85 25.55
CA GLN A 131 10.57 3.30 25.86
C GLN A 131 10.74 4.82 25.63
N ALA A 132 9.82 5.45 24.91
CA ALA A 132 9.77 6.88 24.59
C ALA A 132 8.62 7.56 25.35
N GLU A 133 8.80 7.77 26.66
CA GLU A 133 8.01 8.62 27.57
C GLU A 133 6.67 9.15 27.01
N ASN A 134 5.66 8.29 26.83
CA ASN A 134 4.29 8.71 26.54
C ASN A 134 3.31 7.80 27.26
N GLU A 135 3.12 8.07 28.55
CA GLU A 135 2.20 7.36 29.47
C GLU A 135 0.70 7.55 29.13
N GLN A 136 0.33 8.07 27.95
CA GLN A 136 -1.03 8.51 27.67
C GLN A 136 -2.04 7.37 27.41
N CYS A 137 -1.63 6.23 26.85
CA CYS A 137 -2.55 5.11 26.62
C CYS A 137 -2.76 4.20 27.85
N PHE A 138 -1.75 4.05 28.72
CA PHE A 138 -1.79 3.09 29.82
C PHE A 138 -2.35 3.65 31.15
N ASN A 139 -2.41 4.98 31.30
CA ASN A 139 -2.91 5.63 32.52
C ASN A 139 -4.44 5.80 32.60
N LYS A 140 -5.23 5.27 31.65
CA LYS A 140 -6.71 5.32 31.71
C LYS A 140 -7.35 4.12 32.44
N ARG A 141 -6.58 3.19 32.98
CA ARG A 141 -7.09 2.10 33.84
C ARG A 141 -6.72 2.31 35.31
N VAL A 142 -7.37 3.28 35.96
CA VAL A 142 -7.52 3.31 37.42
C VAL A 142 -8.95 3.70 37.77
#